data_AF-A0A833LJ61-F1
#
_entry.id   AF-A0A833LJ61-F1
#
_cell.length_a   1.000
_cell.length_b   1.000
_cell.length_c   1.000
_cell.angle_alpha   90.00
_cell.angle_beta   90.00
_cell.angle_gamma   90.00
#
_symmetry.space_group_name_H-M   'P 1'
#
loop_
_entity.id
_entity.type
_entity.pdbx_description
1 polymer ?
#
loop_
_entity_poly.entity_id
_entity_poly.type
_entity_poly.pdbx_seq_one_letter_code
_entity_poly.pdbx_strand_id
1 'polypeptide(L)'
;HTAIVGKVDRPSPIVNSKITEINFHPFWTVPASIIKKDLIPMMQKKPNYLTDYRIRIYDQQGNELQPDQVDWTTDEATKYMFRQDPSDENSLGVVKINFPSPDGVYMHDTPHKGLFNEEYRFDSSGCVRIQNIRELIVWILRDTPGQSPEMIDAQFRDGQRLDVRVAQPVPLFWTYFTAWAVADGVVQFRNDIYGLDGLEQYAAQASAPL
;
A
#
# COMPACT_ATOMS: atom_id res chain seq x y z
N HIS A 1 7.73 -13.31 -4.80
CA HIS A 1 6.82 -12.18 -5.11
C HIS A 1 7.62 -10.90 -5.17
N THR A 2 7.35 -10.04 -6.15
CA THR A 2 7.99 -8.71 -6.19
C THR A 2 7.13 -7.67 -5.50
N ALA A 3 7.76 -6.68 -4.88
CA ALA A 3 7.07 -5.63 -4.13
C ALA A 3 7.35 -4.25 -4.73
N ILE A 4 6.41 -3.31 -4.55
CA ILE A 4 6.59 -1.88 -4.77
C ILE A 4 6.49 -1.21 -3.39
N VAL A 5 7.50 -0.40 -3.06
CA VAL A 5 7.63 0.25 -1.76
C VAL A 5 7.42 1.76 -1.88
N GLY A 6 7.49 2.46 -0.74
CA GLY A 6 7.29 3.90 -0.66
C GLY A 6 8.24 4.73 -1.52
N LYS A 7 7.79 5.92 -1.92
CA LYS A 7 8.64 6.96 -2.51
C LYS A 7 9.74 7.41 -1.55
N VAL A 8 10.80 8.03 -2.06
CA VAL A 8 11.86 8.63 -1.25
C VAL A 8 11.30 9.68 -0.28
N ASP A 9 10.28 10.45 -0.69
CA ASP A 9 9.60 11.44 0.16
C ASP A 9 8.52 10.83 1.09
N ARG A 10 8.22 9.54 0.94
CA ARG A 10 7.23 8.77 1.72
C ARG A 10 7.72 7.33 1.92
N PRO A 11 8.86 7.11 2.61
CA PRO A 11 9.52 5.81 2.67
C PRO A 11 8.66 4.77 3.38
N SER A 12 8.78 3.51 2.98
CA SER A 12 8.18 2.40 3.74
C SER A 12 8.96 2.21 5.05
N PRO A 13 8.28 2.10 6.20
CA PRO A 13 8.94 1.94 7.49
C PRO A 13 9.55 0.54 7.65
N ILE A 14 10.48 0.40 8.58
CA ILE A 14 10.91 -0.92 9.07
C ILE A 14 9.78 -1.50 9.92
N VAL A 15 9.38 -2.74 9.63
CA VAL A 15 8.26 -3.41 10.30
C VAL A 15 8.74 -4.70 10.93
N ASN A 16 8.32 -4.95 12.18
CA ASN A 16 8.37 -6.25 12.84
C ASN A 16 7.00 -6.52 13.44
N SER A 17 6.19 -7.33 12.75
CA SER A 17 4.79 -7.54 13.10
C SER A 17 4.35 -8.96 12.73
N LYS A 18 3.05 -9.22 12.75
CA LYS A 18 2.44 -10.47 12.30
C LYS A 18 1.20 -10.17 11.47
N ILE A 19 1.07 -10.84 10.33
CA ILE A 19 -0.14 -10.79 9.49
C ILE A 19 -1.27 -11.45 10.26
N THR A 20 -2.37 -10.72 10.44
CA THR A 20 -3.51 -11.16 11.25
C THR A 20 -4.80 -11.32 10.45
N GLU A 21 -4.91 -10.63 9.32
CA GLU A 21 -6.17 -10.55 8.58
C GLU A 21 -5.94 -10.29 7.08
N ILE A 22 -6.82 -10.87 6.26
CA ILE A 22 -6.93 -10.63 4.82
C ILE A 22 -8.30 -10.02 4.53
N ASN A 23 -8.36 -8.87 3.87
CA ASN A 23 -9.61 -8.27 3.40
C ASN A 23 -9.71 -8.41 1.89
N PHE A 24 -10.68 -9.18 1.42
CA PHE A 24 -11.07 -9.27 0.01
C PHE A 24 -12.02 -8.12 -0.34
N HIS A 25 -11.83 -7.55 -1.53
CA HIS A 25 -12.61 -6.42 -2.05
C HIS A 25 -12.77 -5.30 -1.01
N PRO A 26 -11.65 -4.75 -0.50
CA PRO A 26 -11.66 -3.82 0.61
C PRO A 26 -12.22 -2.46 0.21
N PHE A 27 -12.82 -1.76 1.19
CA PHE A 27 -12.91 -0.31 1.12
C PHE A 27 -11.51 0.30 1.25
N TRP A 28 -11.27 1.41 0.57
CA TRP A 28 -10.08 2.21 0.82
C TRP A 28 -10.46 3.56 1.42
N THR A 29 -10.02 3.79 2.66
CA THR A 29 -10.11 5.13 3.26
C THR A 29 -8.87 5.92 2.87
N VAL A 30 -9.06 7.03 2.17
CA VAL A 30 -7.97 7.87 1.66
C VAL A 30 -7.33 8.62 2.83
N PRO A 31 -6.02 8.48 3.07
CA PRO A 31 -5.31 9.25 4.09
C PRO A 31 -5.36 10.75 3.82
N ALA A 32 -5.43 11.56 4.88
CA ALA A 32 -5.43 13.03 4.79
C ALA A 32 -4.26 13.61 3.98
N SER A 33 -3.08 12.96 4.06
CA SER A 33 -1.91 13.35 3.26
C SER A 33 -2.13 13.18 1.76
N ILE A 34 -2.82 12.11 1.33
CA ILE A 34 -3.18 11.87 -0.08
C ILE A 34 -4.31 12.80 -0.49
N ILE A 35 -5.29 13.05 0.38
CA ILE A 35 -6.34 14.04 0.11
C ILE A 35 -5.70 15.39 -0.22
N LYS A 36 -4.78 15.85 0.63
CA LYS A 36 -4.10 17.13 0.46
C LYS A 36 -3.20 17.20 -0.77
N LYS A 37 -2.32 16.22 -0.94
CA LYS A 37 -1.24 16.28 -1.95
C LYS A 37 -1.72 15.88 -3.35
N ASP A 38 -2.70 14.98 -3.43
CA ASP A 38 -3.04 14.29 -4.67
C ASP A 38 -4.52 14.54 -5.06
N LEU A 39 -5.47 14.36 -4.13
CA LEU A 39 -6.90 14.43 -4.44
C LEU A 39 -7.41 15.85 -4.69
N ILE A 40 -7.04 16.82 -3.85
CA ILE A 40 -7.43 18.23 -3.99
C ILE A 40 -6.98 18.78 -5.36
N PRO A 41 -5.69 18.67 -5.76
CA PRO A 41 -5.26 19.09 -7.09
C PRO A 41 -5.93 18.32 -8.23
N MET A 42 -6.29 17.05 -8.02
CA MET A 42 -7.00 16.25 -9.02
C MET A 42 -8.42 16.77 -9.24
N MET A 43 -9.16 17.08 -8.18
CA MET A 43 -10.54 17.56 -8.27
C MET A 43 -10.65 18.93 -8.93
N GLN A 44 -9.65 19.80 -8.74
CA GLN A 44 -9.56 21.07 -9.47
C GLN A 44 -9.41 20.88 -10.99
N LYS A 45 -8.74 19.79 -11.43
CA LYS A 45 -8.51 19.49 -12.84
C LYS A 45 -9.60 18.62 -13.47
N LYS A 46 -10.19 17.72 -12.68
CA LYS A 46 -11.15 16.69 -13.10
C LYS A 46 -12.28 16.57 -12.07
N PRO A 47 -13.34 17.39 -12.19
CA PRO A 47 -14.44 17.41 -11.21
C PRO A 47 -15.19 16.08 -11.07
N ASN A 48 -15.16 15.20 -12.07
CA ASN A 48 -15.84 13.90 -12.04
C ASN A 48 -15.00 12.78 -11.42
N TYR A 49 -13.77 13.05 -10.99
CA TYR A 49 -12.83 12.01 -10.54
C TYR A 49 -13.39 11.13 -9.43
N LEU A 50 -14.03 11.71 -8.40
CA LEU A 50 -14.60 10.92 -7.31
C LEU A 50 -15.70 9.97 -7.79
N THR A 51 -16.55 10.43 -8.70
CA THR A 51 -17.63 9.61 -9.29
C THR A 51 -17.06 8.48 -10.13
N ASP A 52 -16.11 8.78 -11.01
CA ASP A 52 -15.48 7.82 -11.92
C ASP A 52 -14.80 6.68 -11.14
N TYR A 53 -14.18 7.01 -10.00
CA TYR A 53 -13.46 6.07 -9.14
C TYR A 53 -14.26 5.59 -7.91
N ARG A 54 -15.57 5.90 -7.84
CA ARG A 54 -16.48 5.49 -6.76
C ARG A 54 -15.99 5.86 -5.35
N ILE A 55 -15.47 7.07 -5.21
CA ILE A 55 -15.01 7.64 -3.95
C ILE A 55 -16.14 8.49 -3.37
N ARG A 56 -16.59 8.13 -2.17
CA ARG A 56 -17.62 8.84 -1.42
C ARG A 56 -16.99 9.72 -0.35
N ILE A 57 -17.67 10.82 -0.03
CA ILE A 57 -17.25 11.80 0.96
C ILE A 57 -18.19 11.72 2.15
N TYR A 58 -17.66 11.68 3.37
CA TYR A 58 -18.45 11.69 4.59
C TYR A 58 -17.96 12.77 5.54
N ASP A 59 -18.89 13.52 6.13
CA ASP A 59 -18.59 14.46 7.20
C ASP A 59 -18.29 13.75 8.54
N GLN A 60 -17.98 14.52 9.58
CA GLN A 60 -17.68 13.97 10.91
C GLN A 60 -18.91 13.36 11.60
N GLN A 61 -20.11 13.67 11.13
CA GLN A 61 -21.39 13.16 11.61
C GLN A 61 -21.81 11.89 10.84
N GLY A 62 -21.09 11.52 9.78
CA GLY A 62 -21.36 10.37 8.94
C GLY A 62 -22.33 10.64 7.78
N ASN A 63 -22.69 11.89 7.51
CA ASN A 63 -23.52 12.24 6.36
C ASN A 63 -22.68 12.23 5.08
N GLU A 64 -23.25 11.69 4.00
CA GLU A 64 -22.60 11.68 2.69
C GLU A 64 -22.69 13.08 2.04
N LEU A 65 -21.54 13.62 1.63
CA LEU A 65 -21.43 14.90 0.94
C LEU A 65 -21.25 14.70 -0.56
N GLN A 66 -21.81 15.60 -1.35
CA GLN A 66 -21.55 15.69 -2.78
C GLN A 66 -20.26 16.49 -3.06
N PRO A 67 -19.53 16.19 -4.14
CA PRO A 67 -18.28 16.89 -4.44
C PRO A 67 -18.41 18.40 -4.61
N ASP A 68 -19.56 18.90 -5.06
CA ASP A 68 -19.85 20.33 -5.22
C ASP A 68 -20.08 21.07 -3.89
N GLN A 69 -20.26 20.33 -2.78
CA GLN A 69 -20.38 20.88 -1.43
C GLN A 69 -19.02 21.09 -0.75
N VAL A 70 -17.92 20.68 -1.39
CA VAL A 70 -16.56 20.78 -0.84
C VAL A 70 -15.78 21.89 -1.53
N ASP A 71 -15.15 22.77 -0.76
CA ASP A 71 -14.21 23.75 -1.30
C ASP A 71 -12.86 23.10 -1.63
N TRP A 72 -12.67 22.78 -2.91
CA TRP A 72 -11.43 22.21 -3.45
C TRP A 72 -10.27 23.20 -3.57
N THR A 73 -10.44 24.48 -3.22
CA THR A 73 -9.35 25.48 -3.25
C THR A 73 -8.61 25.60 -1.92
N THR A 74 -9.14 24.97 -0.86
CA THR A 74 -8.57 24.99 0.49
C THR A 74 -8.26 23.57 0.98
N ASP A 75 -7.66 23.46 2.18
CA ASP A 75 -7.43 22.19 2.84
C ASP A 75 -8.68 21.63 3.56
N GLU A 76 -9.87 22.22 3.39
CA GLU A 76 -11.09 21.79 4.09
C GLU A 76 -11.41 20.30 3.88
N ALA A 77 -11.21 19.80 2.67
CA ALA A 77 -11.43 18.40 2.32
C ALA A 77 -10.67 17.43 3.24
N THR A 78 -9.53 17.84 3.81
CA THR A 78 -8.74 16.99 4.73
C THR A 78 -9.46 16.65 6.05
N LYS A 79 -10.55 17.36 6.36
CA LYS A 79 -11.39 17.13 7.54
C LYS A 79 -12.47 16.07 7.34
N TYR A 80 -12.73 15.68 6.09
CA TYR A 80 -13.74 14.69 5.73
C TYR A 80 -13.12 13.31 5.54
N MET A 81 -13.95 12.28 5.66
CA MET A 81 -13.56 10.92 5.33
C MET A 81 -13.86 10.63 3.86
N PHE A 82 -12.84 10.24 3.12
CA PHE A 82 -12.98 9.77 1.74
C PHE A 82 -12.88 8.25 1.71
N ARG A 83 -13.92 7.58 1.20
CA ARG A 83 -13.96 6.12 1.10
C ARG A 83 -14.18 5.71 -0.35
N GLN A 84 -13.21 5.00 -0.93
CA GLN A 84 -13.38 4.33 -2.21
C GLN A 84 -14.10 3.00 -2.00
N ASP A 85 -15.20 2.80 -2.72
CA ASP A 85 -15.94 1.55 -2.74
C ASP A 85 -15.19 0.46 -3.55
N PRO A 86 -15.46 -0.83 -3.31
CA PRO A 86 -14.85 -1.91 -4.08
C PRO A 86 -15.16 -1.81 -5.57
N SER A 87 -14.12 -1.93 -6.40
CA SER A 87 -14.21 -1.95 -7.86
C SER A 87 -12.87 -2.41 -8.45
N ASP A 88 -12.85 -2.71 -9.74
CA ASP A 88 -11.62 -3.04 -10.47
C ASP A 88 -10.61 -1.88 -10.50
N GLU A 89 -11.06 -0.66 -10.25
CA GLU A 89 -10.26 0.57 -10.17
C GLU A 89 -9.92 0.97 -8.73
N ASN A 90 -10.19 0.11 -7.74
CA ASN A 90 -9.88 0.40 -6.35
C ASN A 90 -8.37 0.51 -6.15
N SER A 91 -7.91 1.56 -5.46
CA SER A 91 -6.47 1.83 -5.27
C SER A 91 -5.74 0.73 -4.46
N LEU A 92 -6.48 -0.06 -3.67
CA LEU A 92 -5.97 -1.23 -2.97
C LEU A 92 -6.04 -2.53 -3.80
N GLY A 93 -6.59 -2.46 -5.01
CA GLY A 93 -6.96 -3.62 -5.81
C GLY A 93 -8.01 -4.49 -5.11
N VAL A 94 -7.94 -5.80 -5.34
CA VAL A 94 -8.97 -6.75 -4.90
C VAL A 94 -8.67 -7.38 -3.53
N VAL A 95 -7.51 -7.12 -2.93
CA VAL A 95 -7.16 -7.67 -1.62
C VAL A 95 -6.16 -6.80 -0.84
N LYS A 96 -6.36 -6.74 0.47
CA LYS A 96 -5.48 -6.08 1.44
C LYS A 96 -5.04 -7.09 2.50
N ILE A 97 -3.76 -7.05 2.88
CA ILE A 97 -3.17 -7.85 3.96
C ILE A 97 -2.90 -6.91 5.14
N ASN A 98 -3.59 -7.16 6.25
CA ASN A 98 -3.51 -6.38 7.47
C ASN A 98 -2.60 -7.03 8.51
N PHE A 99 -1.91 -6.15 9.23
CA PHE A 99 -1.11 -6.46 10.41
C PHE A 99 -1.12 -5.25 11.35
N PRO A 100 -0.87 -5.42 12.65
CA PRO A 100 -0.67 -4.31 13.56
C PRO A 100 0.50 -3.42 13.10
N SER A 101 0.23 -2.14 12.86
CA SER A 101 1.22 -1.17 12.40
C SER A 101 1.02 0.19 13.09
N PRO A 102 2.01 0.71 13.85
CA PRO A 102 1.92 2.05 14.43
C PRO A 102 1.88 3.14 13.35
N ASP A 103 2.52 2.90 12.20
CA ASP A 103 2.56 3.83 11.06
C ASP A 103 1.34 3.71 10.14
N GLY A 104 0.37 2.85 10.46
CA GLY A 104 -0.82 2.61 9.64
C GLY A 104 -0.56 2.00 8.25
N VAL A 105 0.61 1.40 8.03
CA VAL A 105 0.95 0.74 6.76
C VAL A 105 0.38 -0.67 6.65
N TYR A 106 0.22 -1.15 5.42
CA TYR A 106 -0.29 -2.47 5.09
C TYR A 106 0.29 -2.96 3.75
N MET A 107 0.08 -4.24 3.42
CA MET A 107 0.35 -4.76 2.07
C MET A 107 -0.96 -4.88 1.29
N HIS A 108 -0.93 -4.68 -0.01
CA HIS A 108 -2.15 -4.75 -0.82
C HIS A 108 -1.87 -5.10 -2.29
N ASP A 109 -2.93 -5.37 -3.03
CA ASP A 109 -2.89 -5.54 -4.47
C ASP A 109 -2.82 -4.19 -5.20
N THR A 110 -2.79 -4.18 -6.53
CA THR A 110 -2.98 -2.96 -7.31
C THR A 110 -3.70 -3.28 -8.62
N PRO A 111 -4.60 -2.39 -9.09
CA PRO A 111 -5.20 -2.53 -10.41
C PRO A 111 -4.17 -2.33 -11.53
N HIS A 112 -3.13 -1.53 -11.27
CA HIS A 112 -2.09 -1.22 -12.25
C HIS A 112 -0.94 -2.23 -12.20
N LYS A 113 -1.18 -3.44 -12.73
CA LYS A 113 -0.17 -4.52 -12.76
C LYS A 113 1.10 -4.15 -13.55
N GLY A 114 0.99 -3.22 -14.51
CA GLY A 114 2.12 -2.72 -15.29
C GLY A 114 3.23 -2.08 -14.46
N LEU A 115 2.93 -1.55 -13.26
CA LEU A 115 3.89 -0.94 -12.36
C LEU A 115 5.00 -1.92 -11.91
N PHE A 116 4.73 -3.22 -11.92
CA PHE A 116 5.74 -4.24 -11.58
C PHE A 116 6.75 -4.51 -12.71
N ASN A 117 6.60 -3.88 -13.87
CA ASN A 117 7.59 -3.98 -14.95
C ASN A 117 8.54 -2.80 -14.99
N GLU A 118 8.34 -1.80 -14.12
CA GLU A 118 9.23 -0.63 -14.04
C GLU A 118 10.53 -0.97 -13.28
N GLU A 119 11.62 -0.38 -13.76
CA GLU A 119 12.96 -0.52 -13.17
C GLU A 119 13.04 0.19 -11.81
N TYR A 120 12.24 1.25 -11.63
CA TYR A 120 12.05 1.98 -10.37
C TYR A 120 10.65 1.73 -9.80
N ARG A 121 10.57 1.15 -8.60
CA ARG A 121 9.32 0.66 -7.99
C ARG A 121 8.98 1.40 -6.70
N PHE A 122 8.95 2.73 -6.78
CA PHE A 122 8.72 3.63 -5.66
C PHE A 122 7.49 4.48 -5.92
N ASP A 123 6.29 3.89 -5.91
CA ASP A 123 5.06 4.61 -6.24
C ASP A 123 3.95 4.48 -5.19
N SER A 124 4.31 4.11 -3.97
CA SER A 124 3.36 4.09 -2.85
C SER A 124 3.62 5.21 -1.85
N SER A 125 2.63 5.49 -1.02
CA SER A 125 2.75 6.38 0.14
C SER A 125 3.09 5.59 1.41
N GLY A 126 4.11 4.73 1.35
CA GLY A 126 4.62 3.95 2.49
C GLY A 126 4.07 2.52 2.63
N CYS A 127 2.84 2.25 2.14
CA CYS A 127 2.29 0.88 2.05
C CYS A 127 3.00 0.06 0.96
N VAL A 128 2.86 -1.27 0.96
CA VAL A 128 3.57 -2.13 -0.01
C VAL A 128 2.58 -2.79 -0.98
N ARG A 129 2.80 -2.63 -2.29
CA ARG A 129 2.04 -3.37 -3.31
C ARG A 129 2.74 -4.69 -3.62
N ILE A 130 2.02 -5.81 -3.68
CA ILE A 130 2.60 -7.15 -3.88
C ILE A 130 2.19 -7.74 -5.24
N GLN A 131 3.17 -8.14 -6.04
CA GLN A 131 2.95 -8.85 -7.30
C GLN A 131 2.52 -10.29 -7.04
N ASN A 132 1.54 -10.77 -7.80
CA ASN A 132 0.97 -12.12 -7.67
C ASN A 132 0.46 -12.38 -6.25
N ILE A 133 -0.20 -11.38 -5.64
CA ILE A 133 -0.67 -11.43 -4.25
C ILE A 133 -1.57 -12.64 -3.97
N ARG A 134 -2.32 -13.14 -4.95
CA ARG A 134 -3.21 -14.32 -4.81
C ARG A 134 -2.48 -15.56 -4.31
N GLU A 135 -1.31 -15.87 -4.88
CA GLU A 135 -0.49 -17.01 -4.44
C GLU A 135 -0.01 -16.83 -2.99
N LEU A 136 0.36 -15.59 -2.63
CA LEU A 136 0.74 -15.26 -1.26
C LEU A 136 -0.45 -15.42 -0.30
N ILE A 137 -1.67 -15.02 -0.69
CA ILE A 137 -2.87 -15.21 0.12
C ILE A 137 -3.18 -16.69 0.35
N VAL A 138 -3.09 -17.53 -0.70
CA VAL A 138 -3.28 -18.99 -0.58
C VAL A 138 -2.28 -19.57 0.42
N TRP A 139 -1.02 -19.14 0.37
CA TRP A 139 -0.01 -19.59 1.32
C TRP A 139 -0.26 -19.09 2.75
N ILE A 140 -0.64 -17.82 2.93
CA ILE A 140 -0.96 -17.24 4.27
C ILE A 140 -2.13 -17.97 4.91
N LEU A 141 -3.17 -18.29 4.14
CA LEU A 141 -4.41 -18.87 4.64
C LEU A 141 -4.43 -20.40 4.65
N ARG A 142 -3.34 -21.08 4.25
CA ARG A 142 -3.28 -22.55 4.10
C ARG A 142 -3.71 -23.34 5.34
N ASP A 143 -3.44 -22.79 6.53
CA ASP A 143 -3.73 -23.40 7.83
C ASP A 143 -5.01 -22.79 8.47
N THR A 144 -5.73 -21.93 7.74
CA THR A 144 -6.97 -21.28 8.19
C THR A 144 -8.18 -22.12 7.79
N PRO A 145 -9.00 -22.58 8.76
CA PRO A 145 -10.17 -23.41 8.46
C PRO A 145 -11.14 -22.75 7.47
N GLY A 146 -11.62 -23.53 6.50
CA GLY A 146 -12.56 -23.04 5.49
C GLY A 146 -11.95 -22.12 4.43
N GLN A 147 -10.62 -22.11 4.28
CA GLN A 147 -9.91 -21.33 3.25
C GLN A 147 -9.11 -22.26 2.34
N SER A 148 -9.79 -23.16 1.63
CA SER A 148 -9.13 -23.95 0.58
C SER A 148 -8.71 -23.05 -0.59
N PRO A 149 -7.73 -23.45 -1.41
CA PRO A 149 -7.35 -22.70 -2.61
C PRO A 149 -8.55 -22.39 -3.52
N GLU A 150 -9.48 -23.33 -3.68
CA GLU A 150 -10.69 -23.16 -4.49
C GLU A 150 -11.66 -22.13 -3.89
N MET A 151 -11.77 -22.08 -2.56
CA MET A 151 -12.59 -21.09 -1.85
C MET A 151 -11.99 -19.69 -1.97
N ILE A 152 -10.67 -19.56 -1.78
CA ILE A 152 -9.95 -18.29 -1.95
C ILE A 152 -10.12 -17.79 -3.40
N ASP A 153 -9.97 -18.68 -4.36
CA ASP A 153 -10.18 -18.38 -5.78
C ASP A 153 -11.61 -17.93 -6.09
N ALA A 154 -12.61 -18.51 -5.42
CA ALA A 154 -14.00 -18.08 -5.52
C ALA A 154 -14.20 -16.68 -4.93
N GLN A 155 -13.60 -16.37 -3.78
CA GLN A 155 -13.66 -15.05 -3.14
C GLN A 155 -13.09 -13.95 -4.05
N PHE A 156 -11.98 -14.22 -4.74
CA PHE A 156 -11.44 -13.27 -5.73
C PHE A 156 -12.41 -12.99 -6.89
N ARG A 157 -13.23 -13.97 -7.29
CA ARG A 157 -14.18 -13.83 -8.42
C ARG A 157 -15.53 -13.24 -8.03
N ASP A 158 -16.00 -13.48 -6.80
CA ASP A 158 -17.35 -13.12 -6.36
C ASP A 158 -17.55 -11.59 -6.20
N GLY A 159 -16.46 -10.83 -6.05
CA GLY A 159 -16.51 -9.37 -5.88
C GLY A 159 -17.07 -8.91 -4.52
N GLN A 160 -17.50 -9.85 -3.68
CA GLN A 160 -18.08 -9.57 -2.38
C GLN A 160 -17.00 -9.31 -1.33
N ARG A 161 -17.19 -8.25 -0.56
CA ARG A 161 -16.30 -7.92 0.55
C ARG A 161 -16.31 -9.03 1.60
N LEU A 162 -15.13 -9.50 1.97
CA LEU A 162 -14.96 -10.51 3.01
C LEU A 162 -13.68 -10.27 3.78
N ASP A 163 -13.79 -10.27 5.11
CA ASP A 163 -12.63 -10.19 6.00
C ASP A 163 -12.36 -11.57 6.61
N VAL A 164 -11.15 -12.10 6.40
CA VAL A 164 -10.72 -13.40 6.87
C VAL A 164 -9.62 -13.24 7.90
N ARG A 165 -9.89 -13.66 9.14
CA ARG A 165 -8.88 -13.72 10.18
C ARG A 165 -7.96 -14.91 9.95
N VAL A 166 -6.65 -14.66 9.97
CA VAL A 166 -5.62 -15.69 9.82
C VAL A 166 -5.57 -16.54 11.10
N ALA A 167 -5.69 -17.86 10.97
CA ALA A 167 -5.73 -18.76 12.12
C ALA A 167 -4.41 -18.78 12.91
N GLN A 168 -3.28 -18.78 12.18
CA GLN A 168 -1.94 -18.67 12.76
C GLN A 168 -1.26 -17.41 12.24
N PRO A 169 -1.11 -16.35 13.06
CA PRO A 169 -0.51 -15.11 12.61
C PRO A 169 0.89 -15.32 12.04
N VAL A 170 1.10 -14.88 10.80
CA VAL A 170 2.36 -15.10 10.07
C VAL A 170 3.35 -13.98 10.39
N PRO A 171 4.58 -14.27 10.87
CA PRO A 171 5.59 -13.24 11.09
C PRO A 171 5.87 -12.39 9.85
N LEU A 172 5.96 -11.07 10.03
CA LEU A 172 6.21 -10.10 8.97
C LEU A 172 7.37 -9.20 9.34
N PHE A 173 8.36 -9.14 8.46
CA PHE A 173 9.50 -8.25 8.57
C PHE A 173 9.62 -7.40 7.31
N TRP A 174 9.57 -6.08 7.45
CA TRP A 174 10.04 -5.15 6.42
C TRP A 174 11.39 -4.63 6.87
N THR A 175 12.42 -4.89 6.08
CA THR A 175 13.80 -4.60 6.41
C THR A 175 14.48 -3.92 5.23
N TYR A 176 15.59 -3.25 5.49
CA TYR A 176 16.33 -2.47 4.52
C TYR A 176 17.78 -2.93 4.51
N PHE A 177 18.18 -3.56 3.41
CA PHE A 177 19.56 -3.97 3.16
C PHE A 177 19.97 -3.51 1.76
N THR A 178 21.06 -2.77 1.68
CA THR A 178 21.67 -2.33 0.42
C THR A 178 22.79 -3.26 -0.04
N ALA A 179 23.20 -4.20 0.81
CA ALA A 179 24.13 -5.28 0.49
C ALA A 179 23.71 -6.60 1.14
N TRP A 180 23.74 -7.70 0.40
CA TRP A 180 23.52 -9.05 0.95
C TRP A 180 24.26 -10.13 0.15
N ALA A 181 24.61 -11.22 0.82
CA ALA A 181 25.12 -12.42 0.17
C ALA A 181 23.97 -13.33 -0.26
N VAL A 182 24.01 -13.81 -1.51
CA VAL A 182 23.15 -14.91 -1.98
C VAL A 182 23.78 -16.27 -1.67
N ALA A 183 23.02 -17.35 -1.85
CA ALA A 183 23.39 -18.71 -1.41
C ALA A 183 24.70 -19.25 -2.02
N ASP A 184 25.12 -18.71 -3.16
CA ASP A 184 26.39 -19.05 -3.84
C ASP A 184 27.58 -18.20 -3.38
N GLY A 185 27.38 -17.29 -2.41
CA GLY A 185 28.41 -16.42 -1.85
C GLY A 185 28.63 -15.12 -2.62
N VAL A 186 27.93 -14.88 -3.73
CA VAL A 186 28.02 -13.61 -4.46
C VAL A 186 27.35 -12.50 -3.65
N VAL A 187 28.07 -11.40 -3.43
CA VAL A 187 27.51 -10.21 -2.77
C VAL A 187 26.77 -9.37 -3.80
N GLN A 188 25.51 -9.09 -3.52
CA GLN A 188 24.66 -8.21 -4.30
C GLN A 188 24.56 -6.85 -3.61
N PHE A 189 24.62 -5.78 -4.41
CA PHE A 189 24.44 -4.42 -3.94
C PHE A 189 23.20 -3.78 -4.60
N ARG A 190 22.56 -2.86 -3.89
CA ARG A 190 21.46 -2.01 -4.38
C ARG A 190 21.69 -0.57 -3.94
N ASN A 191 21.09 0.37 -4.66
CA ASN A 191 21.21 1.79 -4.35
C ASN A 191 20.55 2.11 -3.01
N ASP A 192 21.20 2.95 -2.20
CA ASP A 192 20.66 3.52 -0.96
C ASP A 192 19.64 4.63 -1.26
N ILE A 193 18.45 4.22 -1.71
CA ILE A 193 17.35 5.12 -2.11
C ILE A 193 16.78 5.95 -0.95
N TYR A 194 16.99 5.55 0.29
CA TYR A 194 16.44 6.23 1.48
C TYR A 194 17.52 6.91 2.33
N GLY A 195 18.80 6.83 1.93
CA GLY A 195 19.91 7.43 2.65
C GLY A 195 20.20 6.80 4.02
N LEU A 196 19.81 5.53 4.22
CA LEU A 196 19.86 4.87 5.53
C LEU A 196 21.23 4.24 5.84
N ASP A 197 22.12 4.14 4.85
CA ASP A 197 23.45 3.55 5.05
C ASP A 197 24.44 4.53 5.70
N GLY A 198 24.06 5.82 5.81
CA GLY A 198 24.91 6.86 6.41
C GLY A 198 26.14 7.20 5.56
N LEU A 199 26.15 6.84 4.28
CA LEU A 199 27.30 7.02 3.36
C LEU A 199 27.67 8.49 3.12
N GLU A 200 26.75 9.43 3.33
CA GLU A 200 27.04 10.87 3.26
C GLU A 200 28.15 11.29 4.24
N GLN A 201 28.24 10.63 5.40
CA GLN A 201 29.27 10.91 6.41
C GLN A 201 30.66 10.41 5.99
N TYR A 202 30.72 9.35 5.17
CA TYR A 202 31.97 8.79 4.66
C TYR A 202 32.45 9.47 3.38
N ALA A 203 31.53 9.94 2.52
CA ALA A 203 31.86 10.75 1.34
C ALA A 203 32.57 12.06 1.73
N ALA A 204 32.16 12.70 2.83
CA ALA A 204 32.82 13.90 3.36
C ALA A 204 34.24 13.63 3.91
N GLN A 205 34.50 12.41 4.40
CA GLN A 205 35.83 12.02 4.91
C GLN A 205 36.79 11.60 3.80
N ALA A 206 36.29 11.01 2.71
CA ALA A 206 37.11 10.62 1.56
C ALA A 206 37.60 11.81 0.71
N SER A 207 37.00 13.00 0.88
CA SER A 207 37.39 14.25 0.22
C SER A 207 38.38 15.12 1.01
N ALA A 208 38.83 14.68 2.19
CA ALA A 208 39.89 15.38 2.91
C ALA A 208 41.25 15.08 2.24
N PRO A 209 41.97 16.09 1.72
CA PRO A 209 43.29 15.85 1.14
C PRO A 209 44.28 15.44 2.25
N LEU A 210 45.17 14.50 1.92
CA LEU A 210 46.35 14.14 2.71
C LEU A 210 47.26 15.36 2.96
#